data_AF-A0A937EXL6-F1
#
_entry.id   AF-A0A937EXL6-F1
#
_cell.length_a   1.000
_cell.length_b   1.000
_cell.length_c   1.000
_cell.angle_alpha   90.00
_cell.angle_beta   90.00
_cell.angle_gamma   90.00
#
_symmetry.space_group_name_H-M   'P 1'
#
loop_
_entity.id
_entity.type
_entity.pdbx_description
1 polymer ?
#
loop_
_entity_poly.entity_id
_entity_poly.type
_entity_poly.pdbx_seq_one_letter_code
_entity_poly.pdbx_strand_id
1 'polypeptide(L)'
;MTHRPIILGIVGDSAAGKTTLTKGIAQVLGPENVTIICTDDYHRYDRKQRAELGITALHPDCNHLDIMQQHLSLLRTGQPILKPIYSHNSGTFEAPEYIKPNRFVIVEGLLGYSTRGARECYDVKVYLAPPEDLRAKWKVKRDTQKRGYTEAQVLAEMEKREPDSEQFIRPQRQWSDIVVTFYPPDDAAANQGYLNVRLVLRPNIPHPDLTQVVSCDRTTYSKAAIRLGLDRDMGKPVDVLEVDGHATQEQVMELEHFMCNEMPNLRTVCDREINPELGQVVGTTGESIQSFPLAITQLLVTYHMLRATQQG
;
A
#
# COMPACT_ATOMS: atom_id res chain seq x y z
N MET A 1 -18.26 11.69 -22.22
CA MET A 1 -18.74 11.58 -20.83
C MET A 1 -17.49 11.53 -19.95
N THR A 2 -17.35 12.40 -18.96
CA THR A 2 -16.18 12.41 -18.08
C THR A 2 -16.30 11.22 -17.13
N HIS A 3 -15.48 10.20 -17.31
CA HIS A 3 -15.44 9.06 -16.40
C HIS A 3 -15.08 9.54 -14.98
N ARG A 4 -15.80 9.02 -13.97
CA ARG A 4 -15.50 9.30 -12.56
C ARG A 4 -14.09 8.82 -12.22
N PRO A 5 -13.32 9.54 -11.39
CA PRO A 5 -12.04 9.06 -10.90
C PRO A 5 -12.19 7.72 -10.16
N ILE A 6 -11.22 6.83 -10.35
CA ILE A 6 -11.11 5.60 -9.58
C ILE A 6 -10.18 5.84 -8.38
N ILE A 7 -10.65 5.54 -7.17
CA ILE A 7 -9.92 5.82 -5.94
C ILE A 7 -9.41 4.53 -5.30
N LEU A 8 -8.08 4.44 -5.15
CA LEU A 8 -7.38 3.41 -4.37
C LEU A 8 -7.08 3.95 -2.97
N GLY A 9 -7.48 3.21 -1.94
CA GLY A 9 -7.02 3.41 -0.57
C GLY A 9 -5.83 2.49 -0.25
N ILE A 10 -4.78 3.02 0.37
CA ILE A 10 -3.66 2.25 0.92
C ILE A 10 -3.45 2.65 2.39
N VAL A 11 -3.91 1.80 3.31
CA VAL A 11 -3.81 2.05 4.75
C VAL A 11 -2.79 1.12 5.38
N GLY A 12 -2.10 1.60 6.41
CA GLY A 12 -1.17 0.81 7.20
C GLY A 12 -0.40 1.70 8.15
N ASP A 13 0.31 1.11 9.12
CA ASP A 13 1.06 1.89 10.10
C ASP A 13 2.25 2.64 9.46
N SER A 14 2.85 3.58 10.18
CA SER A 14 4.06 4.27 9.77
C SER A 14 5.16 3.27 9.45
N ALA A 15 5.89 3.56 8.38
CA ALA A 15 6.94 2.71 7.83
C ALA A 15 6.47 1.33 7.32
N ALA A 16 5.17 1.12 7.05
CA ALA A 16 4.69 -0.14 6.48
C ALA A 16 4.98 -0.36 4.97
N GLY A 17 5.65 0.59 4.30
CA GLY A 17 5.96 0.50 2.86
C GLY A 17 4.94 1.14 1.91
N LYS A 18 3.94 1.89 2.43
CA LYS A 18 2.88 2.54 1.64
C LYS A 18 3.42 3.35 0.46
N THR A 19 4.31 4.31 0.74
CA THR A 19 4.85 5.20 -0.29
C THR A 19 5.63 4.45 -1.38
N THR A 20 6.28 3.33 -1.06
CA THR A 20 6.95 2.48 -2.06
C THR A 20 5.93 1.80 -2.97
N LEU A 21 4.86 1.25 -2.39
CA LEU A 21 3.77 0.63 -3.15
C LEU A 21 3.06 1.66 -4.04
N THR A 22 2.68 2.81 -3.46
CA THR A 22 2.03 3.93 -4.16
C THR A 22 2.82 4.41 -5.37
N LYS A 23 4.14 4.60 -5.22
CA LYS A 23 5.00 5.07 -6.31
C LYS A 23 5.02 4.12 -7.49
N GLY A 24 5.21 2.82 -7.26
CA GLY A 24 5.24 1.86 -8.36
C GLY A 24 3.89 1.71 -9.07
N ILE A 25 2.77 1.74 -8.32
CA ILE A 25 1.43 1.76 -8.93
C ILE A 25 1.24 3.02 -9.77
N ALA A 26 1.68 4.19 -9.27
CA ALA A 26 1.55 5.45 -10.01
C ALA A 26 2.37 5.45 -11.31
N GLN A 27 3.58 4.88 -11.30
CA GLN A 27 4.41 4.74 -12.50
C GLN A 27 3.72 3.87 -13.55
N VAL A 28 3.23 2.71 -13.11
CA VAL A 28 2.50 1.76 -13.94
C VAL A 28 1.25 2.39 -14.59
N LEU A 29 0.51 3.23 -13.87
CA LEU A 29 -0.69 3.89 -14.40
C LEU A 29 -0.40 5.12 -15.26
N GLY A 30 0.88 5.52 -15.39
CA GLY A 30 1.29 6.80 -15.94
C GLY A 30 1.13 7.91 -14.89
N PRO A 31 2.22 8.50 -14.37
CA PRO A 31 2.18 9.51 -13.30
C PRO A 31 1.26 10.70 -13.61
N GLU A 32 1.13 11.08 -14.88
CA GLU A 32 0.26 12.15 -15.36
C GLU A 32 -1.23 11.84 -15.18
N ASN A 33 -1.60 10.55 -15.08
CA ASN A 33 -2.98 10.10 -14.89
C ASN A 33 -3.36 9.91 -13.42
N VAL A 34 -2.43 10.14 -12.49
CA VAL A 34 -2.56 9.80 -11.08
C VAL A 34 -2.50 11.05 -10.20
N THR A 35 -3.39 11.15 -9.22
CA THR A 35 -3.32 12.12 -8.13
C THR A 35 -3.03 11.36 -6.83
N ILE A 36 -1.99 11.75 -6.11
CA ILE A 36 -1.62 11.10 -4.84
C ILE A 36 -2.01 12.00 -3.67
N ILE A 37 -2.70 11.45 -2.68
CA ILE A 37 -3.15 12.15 -1.48
C ILE A 37 -2.57 11.44 -0.26
N CYS A 38 -1.80 12.15 0.55
CA CYS A 38 -1.36 11.65 1.84
C CYS A 38 -2.38 12.05 2.92
N THR A 39 -2.93 11.10 3.67
CA THR A 39 -3.89 11.44 4.73
C THR A 39 -3.23 12.09 5.94
N ASP A 40 -1.91 11.99 6.08
CA ASP A 40 -1.16 12.66 7.15
C ASP A 40 -1.23 14.20 7.01
N ASP A 41 -1.57 14.72 5.82
CA ASP A 41 -1.86 16.14 5.60
C ASP A 41 -3.04 16.66 6.42
N TYR A 42 -3.93 15.77 6.88
CA TYR A 42 -5.14 16.11 7.64
C TYR A 42 -4.92 16.07 9.15
N HIS A 43 -3.67 16.06 9.63
CA HIS A 43 -3.40 16.24 11.05
C HIS A 43 -4.03 17.55 11.56
N ARG A 44 -4.66 17.50 12.73
CA ARG A 44 -5.23 18.66 13.43
C ARG A 44 -4.17 19.45 14.18
N TYR A 45 -3.12 18.77 14.65
CA TYR A 45 -2.08 19.34 15.48
C TYR A 45 -0.71 19.08 14.87
N ASP A 46 0.16 20.09 14.93
CA ASP A 46 1.57 19.94 14.54
C ASP A 46 2.34 19.07 15.54
N ARG A 47 3.62 18.77 15.26
CA ARG A 47 4.43 17.90 16.12
C ARG A 47 4.60 18.44 17.55
N LYS A 48 4.69 19.76 17.73
CA LYS A 48 4.89 20.40 19.03
C LYS A 48 3.60 20.34 19.84
N GLN A 49 2.47 20.73 19.23
CA GLN A 49 1.15 20.69 19.85
C GLN A 49 0.77 19.27 20.29
N ARG A 50 1.05 18.25 19.47
CA ARG A 50 0.81 16.84 19.86
C ARG A 50 1.60 16.44 21.11
N ALA A 51 2.85 16.89 21.22
CA ALA A 51 3.68 16.59 22.39
C ALA A 51 3.13 17.27 23.66
N GLU A 52 2.70 18.53 23.56
CA GLU A 52 2.09 19.29 24.67
C GLU A 52 0.75 18.67 25.13
N LEU A 53 -0.06 18.17 24.20
CA LEU A 53 -1.35 17.52 24.49
C LEU A 53 -1.21 16.05 24.91
N GLY A 54 -0.04 15.43 24.72
CA GLY A 54 0.15 14.00 24.96
C GLY A 54 -0.58 13.07 23.98
N ILE A 55 -1.10 13.59 22.86
CA ILE A 55 -1.85 12.81 21.85
C ILE A 55 -0.94 12.34 20.72
N THR A 56 -1.09 11.10 20.25
CA THR A 56 -0.32 10.61 19.10
C THR A 56 -1.00 10.95 17.77
N ALA A 57 -0.22 10.92 16.68
CA ALA A 57 -0.76 11.11 15.33
C ALA A 57 -1.72 9.98 14.89
N LEU A 58 -1.72 8.84 15.59
CA LEU A 58 -2.58 7.69 15.30
C LEU A 58 -3.99 7.85 15.88
N HIS A 59 -4.16 8.71 16.89
CA HIS A 59 -5.44 8.94 17.53
C HIS A 59 -6.39 9.70 16.57
N PRO A 60 -7.66 9.27 16.39
CA PRO A 60 -8.64 9.94 15.53
C PRO A 60 -8.80 11.44 15.81
N ASP A 61 -8.85 11.84 17.09
CA ASP A 61 -8.99 13.26 17.49
C ASP A 61 -7.78 14.14 17.11
N CYS A 62 -6.66 13.54 16.74
CA CYS A 62 -5.50 14.25 16.20
C CYS A 62 -5.63 14.53 14.70
N ASN A 63 -6.76 14.17 14.07
CA ASN A 63 -6.94 14.21 12.63
C ASN A 63 -8.32 14.81 12.27
N HIS A 64 -8.35 15.63 11.22
CA HIS A 64 -9.58 16.16 10.63
C HIS A 64 -10.25 15.12 9.72
N LEU A 65 -10.76 14.04 10.32
CA LEU A 65 -11.36 12.92 9.59
C LEU A 65 -12.64 13.30 8.83
N ASP A 66 -13.36 14.30 9.32
CA ASP A 66 -14.52 14.92 8.69
C ASP A 66 -14.14 15.64 7.38
N ILE A 67 -13.11 16.48 7.42
CA ILE A 67 -12.58 17.19 6.23
C ILE A 67 -12.01 16.19 5.24
N MET A 68 -11.24 15.19 5.72
CA MET A 68 -10.71 14.12 4.87
C MET A 68 -11.85 13.39 4.14
N GLN A 69 -12.90 12.98 4.84
CA GLN A 69 -14.07 12.33 4.24
C GLN A 69 -14.75 13.23 3.20
N GLN A 70 -14.95 14.51 3.50
CA GLN A 70 -15.53 15.46 2.56
C GLN A 70 -14.69 15.55 1.28
N HIS A 71 -13.37 15.68 1.40
CA HIS A 71 -12.46 15.75 0.27
C HIS A 71 -12.47 14.46 -0.57
N LEU A 72 -12.51 13.29 0.06
CA LEU A 72 -12.65 12.02 -0.65
C LEU A 72 -13.95 11.95 -1.47
N SER A 73 -15.06 12.43 -0.90
CA SER A 73 -16.34 12.50 -1.61
C SER A 73 -16.27 13.45 -2.81
N LEU A 74 -15.63 14.61 -2.66
CA LEU A 74 -15.44 15.58 -3.75
C LEU A 74 -14.59 14.97 -4.88
N LEU A 75 -13.42 14.42 -4.54
CA LEU A 75 -12.51 13.79 -5.50
C LEU A 75 -13.21 12.66 -6.27
N ARG A 76 -14.02 11.84 -5.61
CA ARG A 76 -14.78 10.75 -6.26
C ARG A 76 -15.75 11.26 -7.32
N THR A 77 -16.32 12.43 -7.11
CA THR A 77 -17.24 13.09 -8.06
C THR A 77 -16.52 13.97 -9.08
N GLY A 78 -15.18 13.92 -9.15
CA GLY A 78 -14.37 14.70 -10.08
C GLY A 78 -14.20 16.17 -9.68
N GLN A 79 -14.60 16.54 -8.45
CA GLN A 79 -14.49 17.91 -7.95
C GLN A 79 -13.10 18.17 -7.36
N PRO A 80 -12.55 19.39 -7.55
CA PRO A 80 -11.29 19.79 -6.96
C PRO A 80 -11.42 20.04 -5.44
N ILE A 81 -10.29 20.02 -4.74
CA ILE A 81 -10.18 20.30 -3.30
C ILE A 81 -9.07 21.30 -3.02
N LEU A 82 -9.16 22.01 -1.90
CA LEU A 82 -8.05 22.76 -1.33
C LEU A 82 -7.43 21.92 -0.20
N LYS A 83 -6.43 21.11 -0.54
CA LYS A 83 -5.83 20.11 0.34
C LYS A 83 -4.85 20.77 1.33
N PRO A 84 -4.91 20.49 2.64
CA PRO A 84 -3.85 20.91 3.55
C PRO A 84 -2.51 20.24 3.20
N ILE A 85 -1.42 20.75 3.77
CA ILE A 85 -0.09 20.15 3.63
C ILE A 85 0.56 20.05 5.01
N TYR A 86 1.03 18.85 5.35
CA TYR A 86 1.83 18.60 6.54
C TYR A 86 3.26 18.20 6.17
N SER A 87 4.23 18.99 6.63
CA SER A 87 5.63 18.75 6.35
C SER A 87 6.23 17.76 7.34
N HIS A 88 6.63 16.57 6.89
CA HIS A 88 7.27 15.59 7.77
C HIS A 88 8.68 16.02 8.22
N ASN A 89 9.33 16.94 7.49
CA ASN A 89 10.66 17.45 7.81
C ASN A 89 10.59 18.40 9.02
N SER A 90 9.87 19.51 8.90
CA SER A 90 9.70 20.48 10.00
C SER A 90 8.73 19.97 11.08
N GLY A 91 7.78 19.10 10.71
CA GLY A 91 6.69 18.68 11.58
C GLY A 91 5.60 19.74 11.75
N THR A 92 5.47 20.67 10.79
CA THR A 92 4.54 21.81 10.79
C THR A 92 3.66 21.83 9.55
N PHE A 93 2.65 22.69 9.54
CA PHE A 93 1.76 22.91 8.39
C PHE A 93 2.36 23.89 7.38
N GLU A 94 2.06 23.66 6.11
CA GLU A 94 2.39 24.54 4.98
C GLU A 94 1.11 25.08 4.33
N ALA A 95 1.26 25.99 3.36
CA ALA A 95 0.11 26.54 2.62
C ALA A 95 -0.65 25.42 1.88
N PRO A 96 -1.99 25.46 1.83
CA PRO A 96 -2.76 24.42 1.18
C PRO A 96 -2.57 24.44 -0.34
N GLU A 97 -2.77 23.29 -0.97
CA GLU A 97 -2.61 23.07 -2.40
C GLU A 97 -3.96 22.83 -3.08
N TYR A 98 -4.20 23.50 -4.21
CA TYR A 98 -5.37 23.23 -5.03
C TYR A 98 -5.14 21.98 -5.89
N ILE A 99 -5.94 20.94 -5.65
CA ILE A 99 -5.81 19.64 -6.31
C ILE A 99 -7.06 19.36 -7.14
N LYS A 100 -6.86 19.03 -8.42
CA LYS A 100 -7.89 18.44 -9.28
C LYS A 100 -7.65 16.94 -9.41
N PRO A 101 -8.66 16.08 -9.26
CA PRO A 101 -8.48 14.65 -9.42
C PRO A 101 -8.18 14.30 -10.89
N ASN A 102 -7.14 13.51 -11.10
CA ASN A 102 -6.88 12.82 -12.36
C ASN A 102 -7.76 11.57 -12.48
N ARG A 103 -7.55 10.79 -13.55
CA ARG A 103 -8.29 9.55 -13.82
C ARG A 103 -8.21 8.57 -12.64
N PHE A 104 -7.05 8.50 -11.99
CA PHE A 104 -6.82 7.67 -10.82
C PHE A 104 -6.42 8.54 -9.63
N VAL A 105 -6.94 8.21 -8.45
CA VAL A 105 -6.55 8.84 -7.19
C VAL A 105 -6.03 7.76 -6.26
N ILE A 106 -4.81 7.92 -5.74
CA ILE A 106 -4.25 7.02 -4.73
C ILE A 106 -4.19 7.78 -3.41
N VAL A 107 -4.85 7.25 -2.39
CA VAL A 107 -4.92 7.84 -1.05
C VAL A 107 -4.16 6.93 -0.11
N GLU A 108 -3.03 7.41 0.43
CA GLU A 108 -2.22 6.65 1.38
C GLU A 108 -2.17 7.30 2.76
N GLY A 109 -2.14 6.48 3.81
CA GLY A 109 -1.87 6.99 5.15
C GLY A 109 -2.31 6.08 6.29
N LEU A 110 -2.51 6.68 7.47
CA LEU A 110 -2.75 5.96 8.72
C LEU A 110 -4.23 5.61 8.94
N LEU A 111 -5.14 6.53 8.61
CA LEU A 111 -6.52 6.53 9.09
C LEU A 111 -7.56 6.53 7.95
N GLY A 112 -7.16 6.15 6.74
CA GLY A 112 -8.02 6.22 5.53
C GLY A 112 -9.34 5.44 5.63
N TYR A 113 -9.43 4.40 6.48
CA TYR A 113 -10.65 3.60 6.65
C TYR A 113 -11.40 3.88 7.95
N SER A 114 -11.05 4.95 8.67
CA SER A 114 -11.59 5.22 10.01
C SER A 114 -13.09 5.52 10.02
N THR A 115 -13.59 6.24 9.01
CA THR A 115 -15.02 6.54 8.91
C THR A 115 -15.70 5.69 7.85
N ARG A 116 -17.00 5.46 7.99
CA ARG A 116 -17.79 4.76 6.97
C ARG A 116 -17.84 5.52 5.66
N GLY A 117 -18.04 6.85 5.70
CA GLY A 117 -18.11 7.66 4.50
C GLY A 117 -16.80 7.65 3.70
N ALA A 118 -15.64 7.69 4.37
CA ALA A 118 -14.35 7.56 3.68
C ALA A 118 -14.21 6.19 3.01
N ARG A 119 -14.57 5.10 3.72
CA ARG A 119 -14.51 3.73 3.18
C ARG A 119 -15.36 3.54 1.93
N GLU A 120 -16.54 4.14 1.91
CA GLU A 120 -17.45 4.04 0.77
C GLU A 120 -16.92 4.78 -0.46
N CYS A 121 -15.98 5.73 -0.33
CA CYS A 121 -15.38 6.45 -1.46
C CYS A 121 -14.37 5.64 -2.29
N TYR A 122 -13.78 4.58 -1.73
CA TYR A 122 -12.75 3.79 -2.39
C TYR A 122 -13.35 2.72 -3.31
N ASP A 123 -12.76 2.56 -4.50
CA ASP A 123 -13.06 1.46 -5.41
C ASP A 123 -12.21 0.22 -5.10
N VAL A 124 -10.99 0.42 -4.60
CA VAL A 124 -10.07 -0.63 -4.16
C VAL A 124 -9.46 -0.24 -2.82
N LYS A 125 -9.43 -1.16 -1.85
CA LYS A 125 -8.89 -0.93 -0.50
C LYS A 125 -7.77 -1.91 -0.20
N VAL A 126 -6.55 -1.40 -0.05
CA VAL A 126 -5.36 -2.18 0.35
C VAL A 126 -5.00 -1.87 1.79
N TYR A 127 -4.62 -2.89 2.56
CA TYR A 127 -4.02 -2.74 3.88
C TYR A 127 -2.61 -3.36 3.91
N LEU A 128 -1.60 -2.58 4.32
CA LEU A 128 -0.22 -3.04 4.47
C LEU A 128 0.06 -3.48 5.91
N ALA A 129 0.44 -4.75 6.08
CA ALA A 129 0.62 -5.42 7.36
C ALA A 129 1.97 -6.16 7.47
N PRO A 130 3.13 -5.51 7.26
CA PRO A 130 4.41 -6.17 7.52
C PRO A 130 4.54 -6.57 9.00
N PRO A 131 5.32 -7.61 9.32
CA PRO A 131 5.67 -7.96 10.70
C PRO A 131 6.27 -6.77 11.46
N GLU A 132 5.98 -6.69 12.77
CA GLU A 132 6.36 -5.55 13.60
C GLU A 132 7.87 -5.35 13.70
N ASP A 133 8.62 -6.45 13.80
CA ASP A 133 10.09 -6.45 13.85
C ASP A 133 10.71 -5.91 12.54
N LEU A 134 10.15 -6.28 11.39
CA LEU A 134 10.56 -5.76 10.09
C LEU A 134 10.22 -4.28 9.96
N ARG A 135 9.01 -3.88 10.37
CA ARG A 135 8.54 -2.49 10.37
C ARG A 135 9.40 -1.61 11.26
N ALA A 136 9.78 -2.08 12.45
CA ALA A 136 10.66 -1.38 13.38
C ALA A 136 12.04 -1.15 12.75
N LYS A 137 12.64 -2.17 12.13
CA LYS A 137 13.92 -2.05 11.40
C LYS A 137 13.84 -0.97 10.30
N TRP A 138 12.77 -0.97 9.50
CA TRP A 138 12.58 0.04 8.46
C TRP A 138 12.40 1.44 9.04
N LYS A 139 11.63 1.57 10.13
CA LYS A 139 11.37 2.85 10.77
C LYS A 139 12.64 3.44 11.39
N VAL A 140 13.42 2.64 12.12
CA VAL A 140 14.73 3.05 12.67
C VAL A 140 15.67 3.47 11.55
N LYS A 141 15.85 2.63 10.51
CA LYS A 141 16.73 2.96 9.37
C LYS A 141 16.31 4.27 8.68
N ARG A 142 15.02 4.47 8.43
CA ARG A 142 14.51 5.69 7.78
C ARG A 142 14.66 6.93 8.65
N ASP A 143 14.19 6.87 9.90
CA ASP A 143 14.08 8.05 10.76
C ASP A 143 15.47 8.49 11.28
N THR A 144 16.42 7.57 11.46
CA THR A 144 17.82 7.93 11.79
C THR A 144 18.57 8.53 10.61
N GLN A 145 18.43 7.97 9.41
CA GLN A 145 19.18 8.43 8.23
C GLN A 145 18.57 9.67 7.56
N LYS A 146 17.24 9.79 7.51
CA LYS A 146 16.56 10.87 6.75
C LYS A 146 16.02 11.99 7.62
N ARG A 147 15.85 11.77 8.93
CA ARG A 147 15.17 12.72 9.83
C ARG A 147 15.99 13.11 11.06
N GLY A 148 17.21 12.58 11.21
CA GLY A 148 18.14 12.98 12.26
C GLY A 148 17.78 12.51 13.67
N TYR A 149 16.88 11.54 13.80
CA TYR A 149 16.54 10.96 15.11
C TYR A 149 17.60 9.94 15.56
N THR A 150 17.74 9.73 16.86
CA THR A 150 18.49 8.58 17.39
C THR A 150 17.61 7.33 17.40
N GLU A 151 18.23 6.15 17.34
CA GLU A 151 17.50 4.87 17.43
C GLU A 151 16.63 4.80 18.69
N ALA A 152 17.17 5.20 19.84
CA ALA A 152 16.44 5.24 21.11
C ALA A 152 15.19 6.14 21.05
N GLN A 153 15.27 7.30 20.40
CA GLN A 153 14.10 8.18 20.20
C GLN A 153 13.04 7.53 19.32
N VAL A 154 13.46 6.82 18.27
CA VAL A 154 12.52 6.13 17.37
C VAL A 154 11.80 5.01 18.11
N LEU A 155 12.52 4.19 18.87
CA LEU A 155 11.94 3.07 19.63
C LEU A 155 10.99 3.55 20.73
N ALA A 156 11.36 4.59 21.49
CA ALA A 156 10.49 5.16 22.52
C ALA A 156 9.19 5.74 21.91
N GLU A 157 9.28 6.39 20.74
CA GLU A 157 8.10 6.89 20.02
C GLU A 157 7.23 5.76 19.47
N MET A 158 7.81 4.63 19.08
CA MET A 158 7.05 3.44 18.66
C MET A 158 6.29 2.84 19.83
N GLU A 159 6.94 2.64 20.96
CA GLU A 159 6.32 2.12 22.18
C GLU A 159 5.16 3.01 22.64
N LYS A 160 5.35 4.33 22.64
CA LYS A 160 4.29 5.30 22.97
C LYS A 160 3.06 5.19 22.06
N ARG A 161 3.26 4.81 20.79
CA ARG A 161 2.21 4.74 19.77
C ARG A 161 1.53 3.38 19.71
N GLU A 162 2.09 2.35 20.32
CA GLU A 162 1.59 0.97 20.22
C GLU A 162 0.12 0.83 20.66
N PRO A 163 -0.33 1.41 21.79
CA PRO A 163 -1.74 1.33 22.19
C PRO A 163 -2.69 1.95 21.14
N ASP A 164 -2.34 3.11 20.59
CA ASP A 164 -3.14 3.75 19.55
C ASP A 164 -3.09 2.98 18.22
N SER A 165 -1.97 2.32 17.91
CA SER A 165 -1.86 1.45 16.72
C SER A 165 -2.80 0.25 16.83
N GLU A 166 -2.80 -0.42 17.99
CA GLU A 166 -3.70 -1.51 18.29
C GLU A 166 -5.18 -1.09 18.25
N GLN A 167 -5.49 0.08 18.80
CA GLN A 167 -6.87 0.56 18.91
C GLN A 167 -7.42 1.15 17.61
N PHE A 168 -6.61 1.87 16.83
CA PHE A 168 -7.10 2.68 15.71
C PHE A 168 -6.55 2.29 14.34
N ILE A 169 -5.35 1.71 14.26
CA ILE A 169 -4.72 1.36 12.98
C ILE A 169 -5.04 -0.08 12.58
N ARG A 170 -4.69 -1.06 13.42
CA ARG A 170 -4.88 -2.50 13.13
C ARG A 170 -6.32 -2.90 12.81
N PRO A 171 -7.37 -2.35 13.47
CA PRO A 171 -8.76 -2.72 13.17
C PRO A 171 -9.22 -2.29 11.78
N GLN A 172 -8.53 -1.35 11.13
CA GLN A 172 -8.85 -0.93 9.76
C GLN A 172 -8.58 -2.05 8.73
N ARG A 173 -7.76 -3.05 9.07
CA ARG A 173 -7.53 -4.26 8.25
C ARG A 173 -8.82 -4.92 7.84
N GLN A 174 -9.86 -4.94 8.67
CA GLN A 174 -11.13 -5.64 8.37
C GLN A 174 -11.89 -5.06 7.16
N TRP A 175 -11.56 -3.83 6.74
CA TRP A 175 -12.23 -3.12 5.67
C TRP A 175 -11.52 -3.21 4.32
N SER A 176 -10.31 -3.77 4.26
CA SER A 176 -9.58 -3.92 3.01
C SER A 176 -10.16 -5.02 2.11
N ASP A 177 -9.92 -4.89 0.82
CA ASP A 177 -10.16 -5.92 -0.18
C ASP A 177 -8.91 -6.81 -0.34
N ILE A 178 -7.73 -6.22 -0.16
CA ILE A 178 -6.43 -6.92 -0.22
C ILE A 178 -5.63 -6.60 1.04
N VAL A 179 -5.01 -7.62 1.65
CA VAL A 179 -3.99 -7.42 2.69
C VAL A 179 -2.63 -7.84 2.17
N VAL A 180 -1.67 -6.92 2.21
CA VAL A 180 -0.30 -7.13 1.74
C VAL A 180 0.63 -7.26 2.93
N THR A 181 1.32 -8.39 3.03
CA THR A 181 2.28 -8.66 4.10
C THR A 181 3.62 -9.02 3.49
N PHE A 182 4.58 -8.09 3.49
CA PHE A 182 5.97 -8.41 3.16
C PHE A 182 6.68 -8.98 4.38
N TYR A 183 7.43 -10.06 4.23
CA TYR A 183 8.11 -10.74 5.34
C TYR A 183 9.46 -11.32 4.89
N PRO A 184 10.44 -11.44 5.78
CA PRO A 184 11.72 -12.07 5.44
C PRO A 184 11.53 -13.57 5.16
N PRO A 185 12.32 -14.17 4.25
CA PRO A 185 12.34 -15.62 4.09
C PRO A 185 12.86 -16.30 5.36
N ASP A 186 12.43 -17.54 5.61
CA ASP A 186 12.82 -18.32 6.80
C ASP A 186 14.33 -18.65 6.84
N ASP A 187 14.97 -18.74 5.67
CA ASP A 187 16.40 -19.02 5.56
C ASP A 187 17.25 -17.74 5.65
N ALA A 188 17.98 -17.61 6.76
CA ALA A 188 18.89 -16.50 7.01
C ALA A 188 20.04 -16.41 5.99
N ALA A 189 20.39 -17.48 5.27
CA ALA A 189 21.41 -17.46 4.22
C ALA A 189 20.89 -16.86 2.90
N ALA A 190 19.57 -16.89 2.65
CA ALA A 190 18.91 -16.25 1.51
C ALA A 190 18.65 -14.74 1.72
N ASN A 191 19.02 -14.21 2.89
CA ASN A 191 18.66 -12.89 3.39
C ASN A 191 19.53 -11.77 2.77
N GLN A 192 19.59 -11.71 1.43
CA GLN A 192 20.22 -10.64 0.66
C GLN A 192 19.34 -9.37 0.56
N GLY A 193 18.38 -9.19 1.46
CA GLY A 193 17.41 -8.09 1.43
C GLY A 193 16.17 -8.36 0.58
N TYR A 194 16.01 -9.58 0.05
CA TYR A 194 14.78 -10.01 -0.60
C TYR A 194 13.71 -10.39 0.44
N LEU A 195 12.47 -10.01 0.17
CA LEU A 195 11.32 -10.29 1.03
C LEU A 195 10.33 -11.11 0.25
N ASN A 196 9.70 -12.06 0.92
CA ASN A 196 8.50 -12.72 0.43
C ASN A 196 7.31 -11.77 0.58
N VAL A 197 6.22 -12.02 -0.15
CA VAL A 197 4.93 -11.37 0.08
C VAL A 197 3.82 -12.41 0.23
N ARG A 198 2.94 -12.18 1.20
CA ARG A 198 1.67 -12.88 1.35
C ARG A 198 0.54 -11.90 1.06
N LEU A 199 -0.24 -12.18 0.03
CA LEU A 199 -1.36 -11.40 -0.45
C LEU A 199 -2.66 -12.11 -0.08
N VAL A 200 -3.39 -11.57 0.89
CA VAL A 200 -4.75 -12.04 1.21
C VAL A 200 -5.73 -11.36 0.27
N LEU A 201 -6.45 -12.16 -0.50
CA LEU A 201 -7.41 -11.73 -1.51
C LEU A 201 -8.82 -12.04 -0.99
N ARG A 202 -9.57 -11.00 -0.59
CA ARG A 202 -10.91 -11.16 -0.02
C ARG A 202 -11.96 -11.10 -1.14
N PRO A 203 -13.03 -11.91 -1.07
CA PRO A 203 -14.07 -11.98 -2.10
C PRO A 203 -14.99 -10.74 -2.17
N ASN A 204 -14.55 -9.59 -1.63
CA ASN A 204 -15.25 -8.31 -1.69
C ASN A 204 -15.17 -7.70 -3.10
N ILE A 205 -14.11 -8.00 -3.84
CA ILE A 205 -13.90 -7.57 -5.23
C ILE A 205 -13.51 -8.79 -6.07
N PRO A 206 -13.80 -8.80 -7.38
CA PRO A 206 -13.43 -9.93 -8.22
C PRO A 206 -11.92 -9.88 -8.53
N HIS A 207 -11.22 -10.96 -8.20
CA HIS A 207 -9.81 -11.19 -8.45
C HIS A 207 -9.56 -11.75 -9.87
N PRO A 208 -8.33 -11.64 -10.40
CA PRO A 208 -7.96 -12.36 -11.62
C PRO A 208 -8.06 -13.88 -11.41
N ASP A 209 -8.31 -14.62 -12.50
CA ASP A 209 -8.28 -16.08 -12.42
C ASP A 209 -6.84 -16.58 -12.26
N LEU A 210 -6.50 -17.02 -11.05
CA LEU A 210 -5.19 -17.54 -10.68
C LEU A 210 -5.17 -19.07 -10.60
N THR A 211 -6.19 -19.77 -11.11
CA THR A 211 -6.29 -21.24 -11.01
C THR A 211 -5.13 -21.99 -11.65
N GLN A 212 -4.46 -21.42 -12.66
CA GLN A 212 -3.28 -22.05 -13.24
C GLN A 212 -2.06 -22.04 -12.31
N VAL A 213 -1.99 -21.09 -11.35
CA VAL A 213 -0.99 -21.12 -10.27
C VAL A 213 -1.21 -22.34 -9.35
N VAL A 214 -2.47 -22.77 -9.19
CA VAL A 214 -2.84 -23.99 -8.45
C VAL A 214 -2.47 -25.26 -9.23
N SER A 215 -2.44 -25.21 -10.56
CA SER A 215 -2.23 -26.39 -11.42
C SER A 215 -0.78 -26.90 -11.48
N CYS A 216 0.17 -26.19 -10.86
CA CYS A 216 1.54 -26.69 -10.64
C CYS A 216 1.64 -27.71 -9.48
N ASP A 217 0.54 -28.03 -8.79
CA ASP A 217 0.52 -28.88 -7.60
C ASP A 217 0.28 -30.36 -7.89
N ARG A 218 1.26 -31.19 -7.47
CA ARG A 218 1.05 -32.24 -6.44
C ARG A 218 2.31 -33.02 -6.02
N THR A 219 3.46 -32.84 -6.67
CA THR A 219 4.66 -33.68 -6.39
C THR A 219 5.84 -32.96 -5.76
N THR A 220 5.82 -31.63 -5.61
CA THR A 220 7.02 -30.87 -5.20
C THR A 220 6.70 -29.71 -4.24
N TYR A 221 6.13 -30.05 -3.08
CA TYR A 221 5.77 -29.14 -1.98
C TYR A 221 6.95 -28.34 -1.34
N SER A 222 8.12 -28.29 -1.97
CA SER A 222 9.33 -27.64 -1.43
C SER A 222 10.00 -26.64 -2.39
N LYS A 223 9.48 -26.41 -3.61
CA LYS A 223 10.23 -25.65 -4.65
C LYS A 223 9.45 -24.64 -5.51
N ALA A 224 8.13 -24.49 -5.35
CA ALA A 224 7.39 -23.47 -6.10
C ALA A 224 7.49 -22.11 -5.40
N ALA A 225 8.11 -21.12 -6.05
CA ALA A 225 8.29 -19.77 -5.50
C ALA A 225 7.01 -18.92 -5.53
N ILE A 226 5.95 -19.37 -6.23
CA ILE A 226 4.64 -18.74 -6.29
C ILE A 226 3.60 -19.81 -5.91
N ARG A 227 2.73 -19.50 -4.94
CA ARG A 227 1.75 -20.46 -4.40
C ARG A 227 0.40 -19.78 -4.22
N LEU A 228 -0.69 -20.44 -4.63
CA LEU A 228 -2.06 -20.00 -4.35
C LEU A 228 -2.75 -21.04 -3.46
N GLY A 229 -3.30 -20.61 -2.33
CA GLY A 229 -3.98 -21.47 -1.37
C GLY A 229 -5.24 -20.84 -0.79
N LEU A 230 -6.06 -21.68 -0.15
CA LEU A 230 -7.21 -21.25 0.64
C LEU A 230 -6.82 -21.10 2.10
N ASP A 231 -7.23 -20.01 2.74
CA ASP A 231 -6.99 -19.75 4.16
C ASP A 231 -8.18 -19.02 4.79
N ARG A 232 -8.04 -18.62 6.06
CA ARG A 232 -8.98 -17.77 6.78
C ARG A 232 -8.30 -16.50 7.26
N ASP A 233 -8.87 -15.36 6.92
CA ASP A 233 -8.49 -14.06 7.48
C ASP A 233 -9.66 -13.52 8.31
N MET A 234 -9.40 -13.24 9.58
CA MET A 234 -10.44 -12.81 10.54
C MET A 234 -11.67 -13.74 10.57
N GLY A 235 -11.44 -15.05 10.45
CA GLY A 235 -12.46 -16.10 10.45
C GLY A 235 -13.19 -16.31 9.11
N LYS A 236 -12.97 -15.46 8.10
CA LYS A 236 -13.62 -15.54 6.78
C LYS A 236 -12.72 -16.26 5.78
N PRO A 237 -13.27 -17.10 4.88
CA PRO A 237 -12.49 -17.75 3.83
C PRO A 237 -11.94 -16.72 2.85
N VAL A 238 -10.68 -16.90 2.45
CA VAL A 238 -9.93 -16.02 1.56
C VAL A 238 -8.99 -16.84 0.69
N ASP A 239 -8.67 -16.32 -0.49
CA ASP A 239 -7.55 -16.81 -1.28
C ASP A 239 -6.27 -16.14 -0.80
N VAL A 240 -5.16 -16.87 -0.81
CA VAL A 240 -3.85 -16.39 -0.41
C VAL A 240 -2.85 -16.68 -1.51
N LEU A 241 -2.30 -15.62 -2.09
CA LEU A 241 -1.19 -15.70 -3.04
C LEU A 241 0.11 -15.39 -2.29
N GLU A 242 1.04 -16.33 -2.27
CA GLU A 242 2.39 -16.15 -1.75
C GLU A 242 3.38 -16.08 -2.92
N VAL A 243 4.31 -15.12 -2.85
CA VAL A 243 5.42 -14.98 -3.78
C VAL A 243 6.70 -14.85 -2.99
N ASP A 244 7.62 -15.77 -3.18
CA ASP A 244 8.91 -15.76 -2.50
C ASP A 244 9.86 -14.73 -3.14
N GLY A 245 10.72 -14.13 -2.31
CA GLY A 245 11.72 -13.17 -2.74
C GLY A 245 12.79 -13.73 -3.68
N HIS A 246 12.95 -15.06 -3.72
CA HIS A 246 13.87 -15.77 -4.59
C HIS A 246 13.21 -16.29 -5.89
N ALA A 247 11.96 -15.88 -6.18
CA ALA A 247 11.28 -16.23 -7.43
C ALA A 247 12.13 -15.82 -8.64
N THR A 248 12.19 -16.68 -9.65
CA THR A 248 12.91 -16.37 -10.90
C THR A 248 12.09 -15.46 -11.79
N GLN A 249 12.76 -14.73 -12.69
CA GLN A 249 12.08 -13.87 -13.66
C GLN A 249 11.07 -14.64 -14.52
N GLU A 250 11.40 -15.88 -14.91
CA GLU A 250 10.51 -16.76 -15.70
C GLU A 250 9.20 -17.07 -14.96
N GLN A 251 9.27 -17.47 -13.69
CA GLN A 251 8.09 -17.76 -12.87
C GLN A 251 7.19 -16.53 -12.70
N VAL A 252 7.80 -15.36 -12.59
CA VAL A 252 7.09 -14.09 -12.44
C VAL A 252 6.45 -13.67 -13.76
N MET A 253 7.14 -13.83 -14.88
CA MET A 253 6.63 -13.54 -16.21
C MET A 253 5.39 -14.37 -16.56
N GLU A 254 5.32 -15.63 -16.15
CA GLU A 254 4.11 -16.43 -16.33
C GLU A 254 2.91 -15.79 -15.62
N LEU A 255 3.05 -15.47 -14.32
CA LEU A 255 1.98 -14.83 -13.54
C LEU A 255 1.59 -13.46 -14.11
N GLU A 256 2.57 -12.65 -14.50
CA GLU A 256 2.34 -11.38 -15.18
C GLU A 256 1.53 -11.64 -16.46
N HIS A 257 2.01 -12.50 -17.36
CA HIS A 257 1.36 -12.79 -18.64
C HIS A 257 -0.12 -13.17 -18.49
N PHE A 258 -0.48 -13.96 -17.48
CA PHE A 258 -1.89 -14.30 -17.19
C PHE A 258 -2.73 -13.07 -16.85
N MET A 259 -2.27 -12.26 -15.91
CA MET A 259 -2.98 -11.03 -15.49
C MET A 259 -3.17 -10.07 -16.67
N CYS A 260 -2.22 -10.03 -17.60
CA CYS A 260 -2.21 -9.12 -18.75
C CYS A 260 -3.00 -9.66 -19.95
N ASN A 261 -3.20 -10.97 -20.03
CA ASN A 261 -4.07 -11.57 -21.03
C ASN A 261 -5.55 -11.37 -20.70
N GLU A 262 -5.92 -11.37 -19.42
CA GLU A 262 -7.28 -11.05 -19.01
C GLU A 262 -7.66 -9.58 -19.29
N MET A 263 -6.68 -8.68 -19.37
CA MET A 263 -6.90 -7.25 -19.57
C MET A 263 -6.04 -6.66 -20.70
N PRO A 264 -6.61 -6.39 -21.88
CA PRO A 264 -5.88 -5.77 -22.99
C PRO A 264 -5.21 -4.44 -22.63
N ASN A 265 -5.85 -3.63 -21.78
CA ASN A 265 -5.32 -2.34 -21.30
C ASN A 265 -4.15 -2.49 -20.30
N LEU A 266 -3.92 -3.70 -19.77
CA LEU A 266 -2.80 -4.00 -18.88
C LEU A 266 -1.58 -4.46 -19.69
N ARG A 267 -1.71 -4.82 -20.98
CA ARG A 267 -0.58 -5.30 -21.79
C ARG A 267 0.56 -4.30 -21.90
N THR A 268 0.26 -3.00 -21.99
CA THR A 268 1.27 -1.93 -21.99
C THR A 268 1.95 -1.72 -20.63
N VAL A 269 1.31 -2.18 -19.55
CA VAL A 269 1.82 -2.10 -18.18
C VAL A 269 2.74 -3.28 -17.85
N CYS A 270 2.41 -4.45 -18.39
CA CYS A 270 3.12 -5.69 -18.07
C CYS A 270 4.40 -5.89 -18.86
N ASP A 271 4.57 -5.13 -19.92
CA ASP A 271 5.82 -5.12 -20.65
C ASP A 271 6.91 -4.47 -19.78
N ARG A 272 7.85 -5.29 -19.31
CA ARG A 272 8.99 -4.88 -18.48
C ARG A 272 10.01 -4.06 -19.25
N GLU A 273 10.03 -4.13 -20.58
CA GLU A 273 10.85 -3.22 -21.40
C GLU A 273 10.25 -1.80 -21.38
N ILE A 274 8.93 -1.70 -21.28
CA ILE A 274 8.20 -0.42 -21.15
C ILE A 274 8.21 0.08 -19.69
N ASN A 275 8.13 -0.82 -18.71
CA ASN A 275 8.05 -0.49 -17.29
C ASN A 275 9.19 -1.12 -16.47
N PRO A 276 10.45 -0.67 -16.66
CA PRO A 276 11.60 -1.20 -15.92
C PRO A 276 11.56 -0.90 -14.42
N GLU A 277 10.73 0.05 -13.99
CA GLU A 277 10.57 0.46 -12.59
C GLU A 277 9.57 -0.41 -11.80
N LEU A 278 8.82 -1.31 -12.46
CA LEU A 278 7.88 -2.19 -11.79
C LEU A 278 8.63 -3.07 -10.78
N GLY A 279 8.30 -3.03 -9.50
CA GLY A 279 9.00 -3.78 -8.45
C GLY A 279 10.32 -3.15 -7.99
N GLN A 280 10.68 -1.97 -8.48
CA GLN A 280 11.91 -1.29 -8.08
C GLN A 280 11.79 -0.75 -6.66
N VAL A 281 12.80 -1.06 -5.83
CA VAL A 281 12.96 -0.52 -4.48
C VAL A 281 14.23 0.31 -4.44
N VAL A 282 14.08 1.62 -4.22
CA VAL A 282 15.21 2.50 -3.98
C VAL A 282 15.51 2.53 -2.49
N GLY A 283 16.66 1.97 -2.12
CA GLY A 283 17.23 1.97 -0.78
C GLY A 283 17.51 3.38 -0.29
N THR A 284 17.72 3.51 1.02
CA THR A 284 18.01 4.81 1.65
C THR A 284 19.37 5.39 1.25
N THR A 285 20.28 4.56 0.72
CA THR A 285 21.60 4.92 0.18
C THR A 285 21.59 5.19 -1.33
N GLY A 286 20.42 5.10 -2.00
CA GLY A 286 20.28 5.31 -3.45
C GLY A 286 20.46 4.05 -4.31
N GLU A 287 20.81 2.91 -3.71
CA GLU A 287 20.85 1.62 -4.41
C GLU A 287 19.44 1.18 -4.82
N SER A 288 19.29 0.66 -6.03
CA SER A 288 18.03 0.15 -6.55
C SER A 288 18.06 -1.37 -6.61
N ILE A 289 17.08 -2.03 -5.98
CA ILE A 289 16.90 -3.48 -6.04
C ILE A 289 15.57 -3.78 -6.73
N GLN A 290 15.58 -4.79 -7.60
CA GLN A 290 14.39 -5.32 -8.24
C GLN A 290 13.73 -6.37 -7.33
N SER A 291 12.50 -6.14 -6.91
CA SER A 291 11.73 -7.07 -6.07
C SER A 291 10.54 -7.62 -6.84
N PHE A 292 10.58 -8.92 -7.15
CA PHE A 292 9.48 -9.60 -7.83
C PHE A 292 8.18 -9.67 -6.98
N PRO A 293 8.24 -9.95 -5.67
CA PRO A 293 7.04 -9.88 -4.82
C PRO A 293 6.39 -8.49 -4.83
N LEU A 294 7.19 -7.43 -4.84
CA LEU A 294 6.68 -6.06 -4.96
C LEU A 294 6.08 -5.81 -6.35
N ALA A 295 6.74 -6.25 -7.43
CA ALA A 295 6.23 -6.12 -8.80
C ALA A 295 4.84 -6.74 -8.95
N ILE A 296 4.67 -8.00 -8.50
CA ILE A 296 3.37 -8.70 -8.54
C ILE A 296 2.33 -7.97 -7.70
N THR A 297 2.70 -7.48 -6.52
CA THR A 297 1.78 -6.71 -5.67
C THR A 297 1.31 -5.43 -6.37
N GLN A 298 2.22 -4.68 -6.97
CA GLN A 298 1.91 -3.46 -7.71
C GLN A 298 1.01 -3.76 -8.92
N LEU A 299 1.35 -4.80 -9.69
CA LEU A 299 0.57 -5.21 -10.85
C LEU A 299 -0.84 -5.66 -10.47
N LEU A 300 -0.99 -6.41 -9.38
CA LEU A 300 -2.29 -6.90 -8.91
C LEU A 300 -3.19 -5.75 -8.46
N VAL A 301 -2.65 -4.79 -7.71
CA VAL A 301 -3.43 -3.61 -7.30
C VAL A 301 -3.80 -2.77 -8.52
N THR A 302 -2.89 -2.59 -9.48
CA THR A 302 -3.18 -1.91 -10.76
C THR A 302 -4.29 -2.62 -11.55
N TYR A 303 -4.24 -3.95 -11.66
CA TYR A 303 -5.30 -4.74 -12.31
C TYR A 303 -6.67 -4.40 -11.71
N HIS A 304 -6.78 -4.36 -10.39
CA HIS A 304 -8.02 -4.01 -9.72
C HIS A 304 -8.47 -2.56 -9.98
N MET A 305 -7.55 -1.61 -10.03
CA MET A 305 -7.87 -0.22 -10.40
C MET A 305 -8.37 -0.11 -11.84
N LEU A 306 -7.73 -0.79 -12.79
CA LEU A 306 -8.18 -0.80 -14.18
C LEU A 306 -9.53 -1.51 -14.34
N ARG A 307 -9.76 -2.61 -13.62
CA ARG A 307 -11.05 -3.30 -13.61
C ARG A 307 -12.18 -2.44 -13.06
N ALA A 308 -11.92 -1.64 -12.03
CA ALA A 308 -12.90 -0.70 -11.51
C ALA A 308 -13.33 0.37 -12.55
N THR A 309 -12.47 0.70 -13.53
CA THR A 309 -12.85 1.61 -14.64
C THR A 309 -13.87 1.01 -15.62
N GLN A 310 -13.98 -0.33 -15.67
CA GLN A 310 -14.90 -1.03 -16.58
C GLN A 310 -16.27 -1.30 -15.95
N GLN A 311 -16.40 -1.14 -14.63
CA GLN A 311 -17.61 -1.44 -13.86
C GLN A 311 -18.46 -0.21 -13.54
N GLY A 312 -17.98 1.00 -13.87
CA GLY A 312 -18.63 2.28 -13.59
C GLY A 312 -18.93 3.07 -14.83
#